data_AF-A0A7J2R5J9-F1
#
_entry.id   AF-A0A7J2R5J9-F1
#
_cell.length_a   1.000
_cell.length_b   1.000
_cell.length_c   1.000
_cell.angle_alpha   90.00
_cell.angle_beta   90.00
_cell.angle_gamma   90.00
#
_symmetry.space_group_name_H-M   'P 1'
#
loop_
_entity.id
_entity.type
_entity.pdbx_description
1 polymer ?
#
loop_
_entity_poly.entity_id
_entity_poly.type
_entity_poly.pdbx_seq_one_letter_code
_entity_poly.pdbx_strand_id
1 'polypeptide(L)'
;MENLIPIEKLIEENVRVKELDEQGFLIKIEKINEYLNEFKNRTTSFPNANLWKEKRVLITGISGFAGSHLAEQLLNLGCEVHGTIRRHAVPM
;
A
#
# COMPACT_ATOMS: atom_id res chain seq x y z
N MET A 1 -26.84 -1.55 -26.92
CA MET A 1 -26.92 -2.43 -25.73
C MET A 1 -26.07 -3.70 -25.87
N GLU A 2 -25.26 -3.86 -26.93
CA GLU A 2 -24.60 -5.14 -27.24
C GLU A 2 -23.22 -5.36 -26.58
N ASN A 3 -22.73 -4.43 -25.77
CA ASN A 3 -21.42 -4.52 -25.11
C ASN A 3 -21.50 -4.52 -23.58
N LEU A 4 -22.55 -5.10 -23.00
CA LEU A 4 -22.64 -5.26 -21.55
C LEU A 4 -21.96 -6.56 -21.13
N ILE A 5 -21.03 -6.46 -20.18
CA ILE A 5 -20.37 -7.62 -19.59
C ILE A 5 -21.45 -8.41 -18.81
N PRO A 6 -21.58 -9.73 -19.06
CA PRO A 6 -22.50 -10.57 -18.30
C PRO A 6 -22.24 -10.47 -16.79
N ILE A 7 -23.30 -10.37 -15.99
CA ILE A 7 -23.23 -10.20 -14.54
C ILE A 7 -22.43 -11.33 -13.89
N GLU A 8 -22.52 -12.53 -14.45
CA GLU A 8 -21.82 -13.72 -13.96
C GLU A 8 -20.31 -13.55 -14.01
N LYS A 9 -19.79 -12.87 -15.05
CA LYS A 9 -18.36 -12.54 -15.18
C LYS A 9 -17.90 -11.42 -14.25
N LEU A 10 -18.81 -10.58 -13.76
CA LEU A 10 -18.51 -9.54 -12.78
C LEU A 10 -18.51 -10.06 -11.34
N ILE A 11 -19.31 -11.10 -11.09
CA ILE A 11 -19.41 -11.75 -9.78
C ILE A 11 -18.23 -12.72 -9.57
N GLU A 12 -17.69 -13.28 -10.64
CA GLU A 12 -16.52 -14.16 -10.55
C GLU A 12 -15.32 -13.40 -9.99
N GLU A 13 -14.99 -13.71 -8.74
CA GLU A 13 -13.89 -13.09 -8.03
C GLU A 13 -12.58 -13.34 -8.78
N ASN A 14 -11.88 -12.24 -9.09
CA ASN A 14 -10.65 -12.28 -9.87
C ASN A 14 -9.65 -13.25 -9.24
N VAL A 15 -9.05 -14.12 -10.06
CA VAL A 15 -8.07 -15.13 -9.61
C VAL A 15 -6.99 -14.53 -8.71
N ARG A 16 -6.52 -13.32 -9.05
CA ARG A 16 -5.51 -12.60 -8.28
C ARG A 16 -5.97 -12.21 -6.87
N VAL A 17 -7.25 -11.93 -6.69
CA VAL A 17 -7.83 -11.61 -5.36
C VAL A 17 -7.81 -12.86 -4.48
N LYS A 18 -8.17 -14.02 -5.03
CA LYS A 18 -8.10 -15.30 -4.31
C LYS A 18 -6.67 -15.66 -3.92
N GLU A 19 -5.73 -15.53 -4.85
CA GLU A 19 -4.30 -15.77 -4.59
C GLU A 19 -3.76 -14.87 -3.46
N LEU A 20 -4.13 -13.59 -3.45
CA LEU A 20 -3.73 -12.65 -2.39
C LEU A 20 -4.39 -12.97 -1.04
N ASP A 21 -5.59 -13.54 -1.06
CA ASP A 21 -6.30 -13.93 0.16
C ASP A 21 -5.62 -15.10 0.85
N GLU A 22 -5.26 -16.12 0.06
CA GLU A 22 -4.50 -17.29 0.54
C GLU A 22 -3.14 -16.90 1.11
N GLN A 23 -2.49 -15.88 0.53
CA GLN A 23 -1.22 -15.35 1.00
C GLN A 23 -1.35 -14.42 2.23
N GLY A 24 -2.57 -14.10 2.66
CA GLY A 24 -2.82 -13.23 3.82
C GLY A 24 -2.58 -11.75 3.57
N PHE A 25 -2.57 -11.31 2.31
CA PHE A 25 -2.39 -9.91 1.94
C PHE A 25 -3.70 -9.10 1.93
N LEU A 26 -4.85 -9.76 2.03
CA LEU A 26 -6.16 -9.11 2.09
C LEU A 26 -6.55 -8.71 3.51
N ILE A 27 -6.94 -7.44 3.67
CA ILE A 27 -7.48 -6.92 4.93
C ILE A 27 -8.92 -7.41 5.09
N LYS A 28 -9.10 -8.37 6.00
CA LYS A 28 -10.41 -8.89 6.41
C LYS A 28 -11.02 -8.09 7.56
N ILE A 29 -12.27 -7.65 7.42
CA ILE A 29 -12.97 -6.84 8.42
C ILE A 29 -13.10 -7.62 9.74
N GLU A 30 -13.28 -8.93 9.68
CA GLU A 30 -13.43 -9.82 10.84
C GLU A 30 -12.15 -9.83 11.71
N LYS A 31 -11.01 -9.51 11.12
CA LYS A 31 -9.69 -9.46 11.77
C LYS A 31 -9.27 -8.06 12.21
N ILE A 32 -10.14 -7.05 12.12
CA ILE A 32 -9.79 -5.66 12.45
C ILE A 32 -9.17 -5.51 13.84
N ASN A 33 -9.69 -6.24 14.83
CA ASN A 33 -9.18 -6.21 16.20
C ASN A 33 -7.77 -6.77 16.33
N GLU A 34 -7.43 -7.79 15.53
CA GLU A 34 -6.11 -8.40 15.46
C GLU A 34 -5.11 -7.38 14.89
N TYR A 35 -5.43 -6.76 13.76
CA TYR A 35 -4.60 -5.72 13.15
C TYR A 35 -4.38 -4.56 14.11
N LEU A 36 -5.44 -4.05 14.74
CA LEU A 36 -5.36 -2.95 15.70
C LEU A 36 -4.51 -3.30 16.93
N ASN A 37 -4.45 -4.57 17.33
CA ASN A 37 -3.63 -5.02 18.45
C ASN A 37 -2.14 -4.77 18.21
N GLU A 38 -1.67 -4.88 16.96
CA GLU A 38 -0.28 -4.57 16.59
C GLU A 38 0.07 -3.08 16.76
N PHE A 39 -0.94 -2.20 16.77
CA PHE A 39 -0.76 -0.75 16.90
C PHE A 39 -0.98 -0.25 18.33
N LYS A 40 -1.70 -0.98 19.20
CA LYS A 40 -2.03 -0.53 20.57
C LYS A 40 -0.81 -0.14 21.41
N ASN A 41 0.31 -0.83 21.23
CA ASN A 41 1.54 -0.58 21.98
C ASN A 41 2.56 0.29 21.22
N ARG A 42 2.23 0.77 20.02
CA ARG A 42 3.12 1.62 19.23
C ARG A 42 3.01 3.06 19.72
N THR A 43 3.82 3.40 20.72
CA THR A 43 4.07 4.79 21.11
C THR A 43 5.38 5.24 20.48
N THR A 44 5.34 5.80 19.27
CA THR A 44 6.57 6.37 18.68
C THR A 44 6.35 7.79 18.19
N SER A 45 7.04 8.74 18.80
CA SER A 45 7.24 10.08 18.26
C SER A 45 8.31 10.11 17.15
N PHE A 46 9.19 9.10 17.09
CA PHE A 46 10.28 8.99 16.11
C PHE A 46 10.34 7.60 15.47
N PRO A 47 10.74 7.50 14.19
CA PRO A 47 10.85 6.22 13.50
C PRO A 47 11.99 5.35 14.07
N ASN A 48 11.71 4.08 14.32
CA ASN A 48 12.70 3.10 14.78
C ASN A 48 13.45 2.49 13.58
N ALA A 49 14.74 2.76 13.44
CA ALA A 49 15.55 2.25 12.33
C ALA A 49 15.54 0.71 12.22
N ASN A 50 15.55 -0.03 13.34
CA ASN A 50 15.51 -1.49 13.32
C ASN A 50 14.17 -2.05 12.77
N LEU A 51 13.07 -1.32 12.96
CA LEU A 51 11.77 -1.70 12.41
C LEU A 51 11.72 -1.49 10.90
N TRP A 52 12.33 -0.41 10.43
CA TRP A 52 12.24 0.07 9.05
C TRP A 52 13.31 -0.51 8.12
N LYS A 53 14.46 -0.90 8.65
CA LYS A 53 15.54 -1.51 7.88
C LYS A 53 15.03 -2.67 7.02
N GLU A 54 15.40 -2.67 5.74
CA GLU A 54 15.05 -3.69 4.72
C GLU A 54 13.54 -3.84 4.46
N LYS A 55 12.70 -2.92 4.95
CA LYS A 55 11.28 -2.89 4.57
C LYS A 55 11.10 -2.36 3.16
N ARG A 56 10.23 -3.02 2.39
CA ARG A 56 9.77 -2.56 1.07
C ARG A 56 8.56 -1.65 1.26
N VAL A 57 8.68 -0.39 0.84
CA VAL A 57 7.64 0.64 1.03
C VAL A 57 7.20 1.20 -0.31
N LEU A 58 5.89 1.23 -0.56
CA LEU A 58 5.29 1.91 -1.71
C LEU A 58 4.78 3.30 -1.30
N ILE A 59 5.27 4.35 -1.96
CA ILE A 59 4.81 5.73 -1.77
C ILE A 59 4.07 6.19 -3.03
N THR A 60 2.77 6.46 -2.91
CA THR A 60 2.01 7.08 -4.00
C THR A 60 2.22 8.59 -4.00
N GLY A 61 2.40 9.19 -5.18
CA GLY A 61 2.73 10.62 -5.27
C GLY A 61 4.12 10.95 -4.71
N ILE A 62 5.09 10.06 -4.89
CA ILE A 62 6.44 10.16 -4.32
C ILE A 62 7.17 11.44 -4.73
N SER A 63 6.85 12.00 -5.90
CA SER A 63 7.43 13.26 -6.40
C SER A 63 6.81 14.52 -5.79
N GLY A 64 5.77 14.40 -4.96
CA GLY A 64 5.16 15.54 -4.27
C GLY A 64 5.99 16.03 -3.08
N PHE A 65 5.57 17.14 -2.47
CA PHE A 65 6.27 17.72 -1.31
C PHE A 65 6.42 16.73 -0.14
N ALA A 66 5.30 16.19 0.36
CA ALA A 66 5.34 15.22 1.45
C ALA A 66 5.97 13.88 1.04
N GLY A 67 5.66 13.40 -0.17
CA GLY A 67 6.14 12.12 -0.67
C GLY A 67 7.66 12.06 -0.79
N SER A 68 8.30 13.14 -1.26
CA SER A 68 9.75 13.19 -1.47
C SER A 68 10.51 13.22 -0.14
N HIS A 69 10.08 14.04 0.82
CA HIS A 69 10.68 14.08 2.15
C HIS A 69 10.45 12.79 2.94
N LEU A 70 9.29 12.15 2.77
CA LEU A 70 9.03 10.83 3.36
C LEU A 70 9.96 9.78 2.77
N ALA A 71 10.16 9.79 1.44
CA ALA A 71 11.06 8.87 0.77
C ALA A 71 12.49 9.02 1.28
N GLU A 72 12.99 10.25 1.40
CA GLU A 72 14.32 10.53 1.96
C GLU A 72 14.49 9.95 3.37
N GLN A 73 13.53 10.21 4.27
CA GLN A 73 13.61 9.68 5.63
C GLN A 73 13.58 8.16 5.68
N LEU A 74 12.74 7.51 4.87
CA LEU A 74 12.67 6.04 4.81
C LEU A 74 13.93 5.42 4.22
N LEU A 75 14.52 6.04 3.20
CA LEU A 75 15.82 5.60 2.64
C LEU A 75 16.93 5.71 3.70
N ASN A 76 16.96 6.80 4.47
CA ASN A 76 17.90 6.97 5.58
C ASN A 76 17.72 5.94 6.71
N LEU A 77 16.52 5.39 6.86
CA LEU A 77 16.21 4.29 7.79
C LEU A 77 16.56 2.90 7.22
N GLY A 78 17.06 2.81 5.99
CA GLY A 78 17.45 1.56 5.33
C GLY A 78 16.31 0.83 4.64
N CYS A 79 15.20 1.50 4.33
CA CYS A 79 14.10 0.92 3.55
C CYS A 79 14.46 0.80 2.06
N GLU A 80 13.79 -0.13 1.38
CA GLU A 80 13.68 -0.16 -0.08
C GLU A 80 12.40 0.59 -0.49
N VAL A 81 12.55 1.77 -1.09
CA VAL A 81 11.42 2.66 -1.41
C VAL A 81 11.08 2.58 -2.90
N HIS A 82 9.82 2.25 -3.18
CA HIS A 82 9.20 2.29 -4.50
C HIS A 82 8.18 3.41 -4.53
N GLY A 83 7.98 4.08 -5.66
CA GLY A 83 6.96 5.12 -5.71
C GLY A 83 6.35 5.35 -7.07
N THR A 84 5.11 5.85 -7.05
CA THR A 84 4.39 6.24 -8.26
C THR A 84 4.48 7.74 -8.48
N ILE A 85 4.73 8.11 -9.72
CA ILE A 85 4.76 9.50 -10.17
C ILE A 85 3.61 9.67 -11.14
N ARG A 86 2.71 10.62 -10.86
CA ARG A 86 1.74 11.08 -11.85
C ARG A 86 2.37 12.25 -12.60
N ARG A 87 2.82 12.02 -13.84
CA ARG A 87 3.10 13.14 -14.75
C ARG A 87 1.78 13.87 -14.95
N HIS A 88 1.72 15.16 -14.59
CA HIS A 88 0.63 15.99 -15.06
C HIS A 88 0.61 15.89 -16.59
N ALA A 89 -0.56 15.59 -17.16
CA ALA A 89 -0.78 15.71 -18.59
C ALA A 89 -0.37 17.14 -18.98
N VAL A 90 0.38 17.22 -20.08
CA VAL A 90 0.82 18.41 -20.81
C VAL A 90 -0.09 19.63 -20.56
N PRO A 91 0.43 20.83 -20.27
CA PRO A 91 -0.40 22.03 -20.32
C PRO A 91 -1.01 22.11 -21.73
N MET A 92 -2.33 22.30 -21.79
CA MET A 92 -3.00 22.78 -23.01
C MET A 92 -2.57 24.21 -23.27
#